data_AF-A0A4W6D8Y7-F1
#
_entry.id   AF-A0A4W6D8Y7-F1
#
_cell.length_a   1.000
_cell.length_b   1.000
_cell.length_c   1.000
_cell.angle_alpha   90.00
_cell.angle_beta   90.00
_cell.angle_gamma   90.00
#
_symmetry.space_group_name_H-M   'P 1'
#
loop_
_entity.id
_entity.type
_entity.pdbx_description
1 polymer ?
#
loop_
_entity_poly.entity_id
_entity_poly.type
_entity_poly.pdbx_seq_one_letter_code
_entity_poly.pdbx_strand_id
1 'polypeptide(L)'
;MTTAAQPIFSKGEDCKASWHDANAGYNETDTHLEIMGKPVMERWETPYMHSLATVAASKGGRVLEIGFGMAIAATKLESFPIEEHWIIECNDGVFARLENWAKSQPHKVVPLKGLWEDVVPTLPDNHFDGVLTYCNLTSWGELLKSKYDNIEKMFEETQVPHLLQAGFKKEKISTTTMDIVPPTECKYYSFNKMITPTIIKE
;
A
#
# COMPACT_ATOMS: atom_id res chain seq x y z
N MET A 1 -33.42 -11.90 -3.58
CA MET A 1 -32.96 -11.32 -2.30
C MET A 1 -31.48 -11.07 -2.45
N THR A 2 -31.06 -9.81 -2.56
CA THR A 2 -29.64 -9.45 -2.55
C THR A 2 -29.15 -9.58 -1.12
N THR A 3 -28.35 -10.61 -0.85
CA THR A 3 -27.63 -10.73 0.42
C THR A 3 -26.71 -9.52 0.55
N ALA A 4 -26.88 -8.73 1.62
CA ALA A 4 -25.97 -7.64 1.92
C ALA A 4 -24.53 -8.20 1.96
N ALA A 5 -23.58 -7.48 1.33
CA ALA A 5 -22.18 -7.88 1.34
C ALA A 5 -21.69 -7.99 2.80
N GLN A 6 -21.07 -9.12 3.14
CA GLN A 6 -20.50 -9.30 4.47
C GLN A 6 -19.27 -8.39 4.62
N PRO A 7 -19.07 -7.79 5.82
CA PRO A 7 -17.90 -6.97 6.07
C PRO A 7 -16.62 -7.81 6.01
N ILE A 8 -15.51 -7.21 5.56
CA ILE A 8 -14.20 -7.87 5.46
C ILE A 8 -13.66 -8.25 6.84
N PHE A 9 -13.98 -7.42 7.84
CA PHE A 9 -13.65 -7.65 9.24
C PHE A 9 -14.90 -7.82 10.07
N SER A 10 -14.88 -8.81 10.95
CA SER A 10 -15.85 -8.93 12.04
C SER A 10 -15.61 -7.85 13.10
N LYS A 11 -16.65 -7.51 13.86
CA LYS A 11 -16.53 -6.48 14.91
C LYS A 11 -15.50 -6.91 15.97
N GLY A 12 -14.42 -6.13 16.13
CA GLY A 12 -13.35 -6.42 17.08
C GLY A 12 -12.37 -7.49 16.63
N GLU A 13 -12.41 -7.89 15.36
CA GLU A 13 -11.44 -8.82 14.78
C GLU A 13 -10.04 -8.18 14.75
N ASP A 14 -9.07 -8.86 15.37
CA ASP A 14 -7.65 -8.52 15.31
C ASP A 14 -6.90 -9.67 14.64
N CYS A 15 -6.32 -9.40 13.48
CA CYS A 15 -5.55 -10.38 12.72
C CYS A 15 -4.04 -10.29 12.99
N LYS A 16 -3.57 -9.31 13.75
CA LYS A 16 -2.14 -8.96 13.86
C LYS A 16 -1.30 -10.14 14.35
N ALA A 17 -1.73 -10.81 15.42
CA ALA A 17 -1.00 -11.92 16.03
C ALA A 17 -0.84 -13.12 15.09
N SER A 18 -1.77 -13.32 14.15
CA SER A 18 -1.77 -14.46 13.24
C SER A 18 -1.25 -14.10 11.84
N TRP A 19 -1.00 -12.82 11.56
CA TRP A 19 -0.70 -12.35 10.21
C TRP A 19 0.62 -12.88 9.67
N HIS A 20 1.62 -13.03 10.53
CA HIS A 20 2.94 -13.55 10.17
C HIS A 20 2.86 -14.96 9.59
N ASP A 21 2.18 -15.88 10.30
CA ASP A 21 2.11 -17.30 9.94
C ASP A 21 0.92 -17.65 9.02
N ALA A 22 0.05 -16.68 8.72
CA ALA A 22 -1.10 -16.91 7.85
C ALA A 22 -0.65 -17.28 6.43
N ASN A 23 -1.33 -18.24 5.81
CA ASN A 23 -1.02 -18.62 4.44
C ASN A 23 -1.28 -17.46 3.45
N ALA A 24 -0.26 -17.11 2.66
CA ALA A 24 -0.40 -16.20 1.52
C ALA A 24 -1.02 -16.93 0.33
N GLY A 25 -2.32 -16.71 0.12
CA GLY A 25 -3.09 -17.30 -0.97
C GLY A 25 -2.99 -16.47 -2.25
N TYR A 26 -1.99 -16.74 -3.08
CA TYR A 26 -1.96 -16.27 -4.46
C TYR A 26 -2.78 -17.21 -5.34
N ASN A 27 -3.71 -16.68 -6.14
CA ASN A 27 -4.49 -17.52 -7.05
C ASN A 27 -3.67 -17.97 -8.28
N GLU A 28 -4.15 -18.98 -9.01
CA GLU A 28 -3.41 -19.58 -10.14
C GLU A 28 -3.05 -18.59 -11.25
N THR A 29 -3.88 -17.56 -11.47
CA THR A 29 -3.64 -16.52 -12.48
C THR A 29 -2.78 -15.38 -11.95
N ASP A 30 -2.32 -15.47 -10.70
CA ASP A 30 -1.59 -14.44 -9.96
C ASP A 30 -2.27 -13.07 -10.03
N THR A 31 -3.60 -13.01 -10.05
CA THR A 31 -4.40 -11.77 -10.10
C THR A 31 -4.87 -11.29 -8.74
N HIS A 32 -4.87 -12.17 -7.73
CA HIS A 32 -5.33 -11.89 -6.38
C HIS A 32 -4.35 -12.47 -5.34
N LEU A 33 -4.18 -11.73 -4.25
CA LEU A 33 -3.56 -12.19 -3.00
C LEU A 33 -4.60 -12.10 -1.88
N GLU A 34 -4.86 -13.23 -1.25
CA GLU A 34 -5.69 -13.32 -0.05
C GLU A 34 -4.88 -13.82 1.14
N ILE A 35 -5.10 -13.23 2.31
CA ILE A 35 -4.54 -13.69 3.59
C ILE A 35 -5.70 -13.77 4.58
N MET A 36 -5.87 -14.91 5.24
CA MET A 36 -7.02 -15.17 6.14
C MET A 36 -8.39 -14.89 5.48
N GLY A 37 -8.51 -15.15 4.17
CA GLY A 37 -9.74 -14.92 3.39
C GLY A 37 -10.06 -13.45 3.12
N LYS A 38 -9.12 -12.54 3.40
CA LYS A 38 -9.25 -11.09 3.14
C LYS A 38 -8.60 -10.75 1.81
N PRO A 39 -9.24 -9.93 0.94
CA PRO A 39 -8.63 -9.47 -0.30
C PRO A 39 -7.53 -8.46 0.04
N VAL A 40 -6.27 -8.91 0.07
CA VAL A 40 -5.13 -8.08 0.47
C VAL A 40 -4.62 -7.23 -0.69
N MET A 41 -4.58 -7.81 -1.89
CA MET A 41 -4.11 -7.12 -3.09
C MET A 41 -4.72 -7.74 -4.35
N GLU A 42 -5.12 -6.90 -5.31
CA GLU A 42 -5.66 -7.34 -6.60
C GLU A 42 -5.02 -6.60 -7.78
N ARG A 43 -4.81 -7.29 -8.92
CA ARG A 43 -4.12 -6.71 -10.09
C ARG A 43 -4.85 -5.56 -10.78
N TRP A 44 -6.16 -5.39 -10.58
CA TRP A 44 -6.89 -4.23 -11.15
C TRP A 44 -6.35 -2.89 -10.62
N GLU A 45 -5.70 -2.90 -9.45
CA GLU A 45 -5.07 -1.74 -8.82
C GLU A 45 -3.77 -1.29 -9.50
N THR A 46 -3.28 -2.02 -10.51
CA THR A 46 -1.99 -1.76 -11.18
C THR A 46 -1.76 -0.29 -11.56
N PRO A 47 -2.70 0.41 -12.22
CA PRO A 47 -2.50 1.82 -12.56
C PRO A 47 -2.29 2.70 -11.33
N TYR A 48 -3.00 2.41 -10.24
CA TYR A 48 -2.90 3.15 -8.99
C TYR A 48 -1.58 2.86 -8.26
N MET A 49 -1.17 1.60 -8.18
CA MET A 49 0.14 1.21 -7.63
C MET A 49 1.29 1.86 -8.38
N HIS A 50 1.17 1.99 -9.71
CA HIS A 50 2.16 2.70 -10.51
C HIS A 50 2.22 4.20 -10.19
N SER A 51 1.07 4.81 -9.90
CA SER A 51 1.00 6.22 -9.48
C SER A 51 1.72 6.43 -8.14
N LEU A 52 1.47 5.58 -7.15
CA LEU A 52 2.16 5.62 -5.85
C LEU A 52 3.67 5.41 -6.01
N ALA A 53 4.09 4.38 -6.77
CA ALA A 53 5.50 4.10 -7.04
C ALA A 53 6.21 5.28 -7.72
N THR A 54 5.53 5.97 -8.64
CA THR A 54 6.08 7.17 -9.31
C THR A 54 6.35 8.30 -8.32
N VAL A 55 5.44 8.53 -7.37
CA VAL A 55 5.64 9.56 -6.32
C VAL A 55 6.80 9.18 -5.41
N ALA A 56 6.82 7.94 -4.91
CA ALA A 56 7.86 7.47 -4.01
C ALA A 56 9.26 7.48 -4.67
N ALA A 57 9.39 7.12 -5.95
CA ALA A 57 10.66 7.18 -6.67
C ALA A 57 11.01 8.57 -7.25
N SER A 58 10.18 9.59 -7.05
CA SER A 58 10.34 10.89 -7.72
C SER A 58 11.66 11.63 -7.40
N LYS A 59 12.36 11.21 -6.34
CA LYS A 59 13.68 11.73 -5.94
C LYS A 59 14.84 10.80 -6.28
N GLY A 60 14.58 9.59 -6.81
CA GLY A 60 15.59 8.55 -6.94
C GLY A 60 16.06 8.08 -5.55
N GLY A 61 17.38 7.81 -5.43
CA GLY A 61 17.99 7.53 -4.13
C GLY A 61 17.45 6.28 -3.46
N ARG A 62 17.30 6.31 -2.14
CA ARG A 62 16.83 5.16 -1.35
C ARG A 62 15.33 5.24 -1.11
N VAL A 63 14.60 4.24 -1.59
CA VAL A 63 13.14 4.16 -1.42
C VAL A 63 12.79 3.09 -0.39
N LEU A 64 11.93 3.44 0.58
CA LEU A 64 11.33 2.50 1.52
C LEU A 64 9.90 2.14 1.06
N GLU A 65 9.62 0.87 0.83
CA GLU A 65 8.29 0.30 0.62
C GLU A 65 7.86 -0.48 1.86
N ILE A 66 6.66 -0.20 2.36
CA ILE A 66 6.05 -0.93 3.49
C ILE A 66 4.85 -1.72 2.97
N GLY A 67 5.00 -3.05 2.92
CA GLY A 67 4.08 -4.02 2.33
C GLY A 67 4.45 -4.38 0.89
N PHE A 68 4.86 -5.63 0.65
CA PHE A 68 5.29 -6.09 -0.69
C PHE A 68 4.14 -6.62 -1.55
N GLY A 69 3.19 -7.32 -0.92
CA GLY A 69 1.98 -7.85 -1.56
C GLY A 69 2.25 -8.68 -2.82
N MET A 70 1.86 -8.14 -3.99
CA MET A 70 1.99 -8.79 -5.30
C MET A 70 3.15 -8.24 -6.15
N ALA A 71 4.05 -7.45 -5.55
CA ALA A 71 5.18 -6.81 -6.23
C ALA A 71 4.81 -5.83 -7.35
N ILE A 72 3.58 -5.30 -7.37
CA ILE A 72 3.11 -4.41 -8.44
C ILE A 72 3.79 -3.04 -8.33
N ALA A 73 3.68 -2.40 -7.16
CA ALA A 73 4.40 -1.14 -6.89
C ALA A 73 5.91 -1.39 -6.89
N ALA A 74 6.38 -2.45 -6.22
CA ALA A 74 7.79 -2.82 -6.18
C ALA A 74 8.44 -2.95 -7.56
N THR A 75 7.82 -3.70 -8.49
CA THR A 75 8.33 -3.86 -9.86
C THR A 75 8.32 -2.53 -10.62
N LYS A 76 7.36 -1.64 -10.32
CA LYS A 76 7.35 -0.30 -10.92
C LYS A 76 8.47 0.58 -10.36
N LEU A 77 8.77 0.50 -9.06
CA LEU A 77 9.90 1.19 -8.44
C LEU A 77 11.22 0.80 -9.10
N GLU A 78 11.42 -0.50 -9.36
CA GLU A 78 12.60 -1.01 -10.08
C GLU A 78 12.73 -0.55 -11.54
N SER A 79 11.69 0.07 -12.12
CA SER A 79 11.76 0.70 -13.44
C SER A 79 12.30 2.14 -13.44
N PHE A 80 12.46 2.74 -12.26
CA PHE A 80 12.95 4.10 -12.08
C PHE A 80 14.43 4.13 -11.66
N PRO A 81 15.16 5.24 -11.86
CA PRO A 81 16.56 5.37 -11.47
C PRO A 81 16.70 5.61 -9.95
N ILE A 82 16.45 4.57 -9.16
CA ILE A 82 16.70 4.54 -7.71
C ILE A 82 18.10 3.95 -7.40
N GLU A 83 18.56 4.08 -6.17
CA GLU A 83 19.84 3.52 -5.70
C GLU A 83 19.63 2.23 -4.90
N GLU A 84 18.77 2.26 -3.89
CA GLU A 84 18.39 1.09 -3.10
C GLU A 84 16.89 1.05 -2.86
N HIS A 85 16.37 -0.16 -2.70
CA HIS A 85 14.96 -0.42 -2.47
C HIS A 85 14.78 -1.26 -1.21
N TRP A 86 14.36 -0.63 -0.13
CA TRP A 86 14.14 -1.27 1.16
C TRP A 86 12.69 -1.67 1.28
N ILE A 87 12.41 -2.94 1.56
CA ILE A 87 11.04 -3.46 1.56
C ILE A 87 10.77 -4.16 2.89
N ILE A 88 9.78 -3.66 3.65
CA ILE A 88 9.31 -4.29 4.89
C ILE A 88 8.10 -5.17 4.56
N GLU A 89 8.15 -6.44 4.96
CA GLU A 89 7.03 -7.37 4.81
C GLU A 89 6.95 -8.31 6.02
N CYS A 90 5.74 -8.52 6.55
CA CYS A 90 5.51 -9.24 7.80
C CYS A 90 5.02 -10.67 7.60
N ASN A 91 4.35 -10.99 6.48
CA ASN A 91 3.83 -12.33 6.23
C ASN A 91 4.91 -13.26 5.64
N ASP A 92 5.02 -14.48 6.17
CA ASP A 92 6.06 -15.45 5.78
C ASP A 92 6.02 -15.83 4.30
N GLY A 93 4.81 -16.09 3.77
CA GLY A 93 4.64 -16.47 2.37
C GLY A 93 4.96 -15.32 1.42
N VAL A 94 4.54 -14.10 1.77
CA VAL A 94 4.83 -12.90 0.98
C VAL A 94 6.33 -12.55 1.06
N PHE A 95 6.95 -12.68 2.23
CA PHE A 95 8.38 -12.44 2.43
C PHE A 95 9.24 -13.42 1.61
N ALA A 96 8.87 -14.71 1.58
CA ALA A 96 9.57 -15.69 0.75
C ALA A 96 9.47 -15.35 -0.75
N ARG A 97 8.33 -14.79 -1.20
CA ARG A 97 8.18 -14.28 -2.57
C ARG A 97 9.08 -13.06 -2.80
N LEU A 98 9.16 -12.14 -1.84
CA LEU A 98 10.05 -10.98 -1.87
C LEU A 98 11.52 -11.39 -2.00
N GLU A 99 12.01 -12.31 -1.17
CA GLU A 99 13.40 -12.78 -1.23
C GLU A 99 13.77 -13.39 -2.58
N ASN A 100 12.84 -14.10 -3.21
CA ASN A 100 13.05 -14.67 -4.53
C ASN A 100 13.00 -13.60 -5.64
N TRP A 101 12.04 -12.67 -5.56
CA TRP A 101 11.92 -11.55 -6.49
C TRP A 101 13.16 -10.64 -6.45
N ALA A 102 13.70 -10.36 -5.26
CA ALA A 102 14.86 -9.49 -5.05
C ALA A 102 16.11 -9.93 -5.82
N LYS A 103 16.29 -11.24 -6.05
CA LYS A 103 17.47 -11.81 -6.72
C LYS A 103 17.62 -11.40 -8.19
N SER A 104 16.54 -10.94 -8.83
CA SER A 104 16.52 -10.60 -10.26
C SER A 104 16.34 -9.12 -10.54
N GLN A 105 16.38 -8.25 -9.51
CA GLN A 105 16.11 -6.82 -9.68
C GLN A 105 17.36 -6.03 -10.10
N PRO A 106 17.17 -4.93 -10.85
CA PRO A 106 18.30 -4.12 -11.31
C PRO A 106 18.97 -3.32 -10.19
N HIS A 107 18.23 -2.92 -9.15
CA HIS A 107 18.78 -2.17 -8.02
C HIS A 107 18.95 -3.06 -6.78
N LYS A 108 19.69 -2.56 -5.79
CA LYS A 108 19.89 -3.28 -4.54
C LYS A 108 18.60 -3.30 -3.73
N VAL A 109 17.98 -4.48 -3.62
CA VAL A 109 16.83 -4.71 -2.75
C VAL A 109 17.30 -5.13 -1.35
N VAL A 110 16.76 -4.49 -0.31
CA VAL A 110 17.01 -4.79 1.11
C VAL A 110 15.71 -5.28 1.75
N PRO A 111 15.46 -6.60 1.75
CA PRO A 111 14.25 -7.16 2.36
C PRO A 111 14.37 -7.20 3.90
N LEU A 112 13.35 -6.69 4.58
CA LEU A 112 13.26 -6.63 6.04
C LEU A 112 12.01 -7.36 6.52
N LYS A 113 12.19 -8.49 7.22
CA LYS A 113 11.08 -9.30 7.71
C LYS A 113 10.56 -8.74 9.03
N GLY A 114 9.26 -8.52 9.11
CA GLY A 114 8.58 -8.18 10.36
C GLY A 114 7.46 -7.17 10.19
N LEU A 115 6.74 -6.94 11.29
CA LEU A 115 5.77 -5.85 11.37
C LEU A 115 6.48 -4.50 11.26
N TRP A 116 5.92 -3.57 10.50
CA TRP A 116 6.53 -2.26 10.32
C TRP A 116 6.67 -1.52 11.64
N GLU A 117 5.78 -1.75 12.61
CA GLU A 117 5.84 -1.18 13.95
C GLU A 117 7.11 -1.60 14.71
N ASP A 118 7.63 -2.79 14.44
CA ASP A 118 8.84 -3.32 15.08
C ASP A 118 10.10 -3.02 14.25
N VAL A 119 9.97 -2.99 12.91
CA VAL A 119 11.10 -2.78 11.99
C VAL A 119 11.44 -1.29 11.85
N VAL A 120 10.46 -0.41 11.67
CA VAL A 120 10.68 1.04 11.45
C VAL A 120 11.53 1.69 12.54
N PRO A 121 11.33 1.41 13.86
CA PRO A 121 12.18 1.95 14.92
C PRO A 121 13.66 1.57 14.84
N THR A 122 14.02 0.55 14.06
CA THR A 122 15.40 0.10 13.87
C THR A 122 16.09 0.78 12.68
N LEU A 123 15.32 1.49 11.85
CA LEU A 123 15.84 2.13 10.65
C LEU A 123 16.59 3.41 11.00
N PRO A 124 17.65 3.75 10.23
CA PRO A 124 18.36 5.00 10.41
C PRO A 124 17.49 6.22 10.08
N ASP A 125 17.61 7.27 10.91
CA ASP A 125 16.98 8.56 10.69
C ASP A 125 17.45 9.22 9.39
N ASN A 126 16.53 9.91 8.70
CA ASN A 126 16.79 10.71 7.49
C ASN A 126 17.54 9.93 6.38
N HIS A 127 17.21 8.64 6.24
CA HIS A 127 17.90 7.75 5.32
C HIS A 127 17.18 7.56 3.98
N PHE A 128 15.89 7.82 3.88
CA PHE A 128 15.11 7.54 2.68
C PHE A 128 14.75 8.82 1.94
N ASP A 129 14.92 8.78 0.62
CA ASP A 129 14.56 9.85 -0.32
C ASP A 129 13.09 9.74 -0.75
N GLY A 130 12.50 8.55 -0.59
CA GLY A 130 11.09 8.28 -0.85
C GLY A 130 10.53 7.18 0.05
N VAL A 131 9.23 7.28 0.37
CA VAL A 131 8.52 6.26 1.16
C VAL A 131 7.18 5.94 0.48
N LEU A 132 6.90 4.66 0.30
CA LEU A 132 5.60 4.13 -0.14
C LEU A 132 5.03 3.26 0.97
N THR A 133 3.81 3.56 1.42
CA THR A 133 3.10 2.75 2.42
C THR A 133 1.82 2.19 1.82
N TYR A 134 1.72 0.87 1.72
CA TYR A 134 0.50 0.18 1.27
C TYR A 134 0.32 -1.15 2.02
N CYS A 135 0.18 -1.05 3.35
CA CYS A 135 0.19 -2.20 4.26
C CYS A 135 -1.04 -2.33 5.16
N ASN A 136 -2.04 -1.44 5.00
CA ASN A 136 -3.24 -1.43 5.84
C ASN A 136 -4.43 -2.03 5.10
N LEU A 137 -5.22 -2.82 5.81
CA LEU A 137 -6.42 -3.47 5.27
C LEU A 137 -7.66 -2.57 5.29
N THR A 138 -7.50 -1.28 5.66
CA THR A 138 -8.58 -0.30 5.67
C THR A 138 -8.56 0.49 4.37
N SER A 139 -9.48 0.15 3.47
CA SER A 139 -9.69 0.89 2.23
C SER A 139 -10.43 2.19 2.49
N TRP A 140 -9.93 3.31 1.97
CA TRP A 140 -10.69 4.57 1.88
C TRP A 140 -11.99 4.42 1.05
N GLY A 141 -12.09 3.35 0.26
CA GLY A 141 -13.30 2.99 -0.48
C GLY A 141 -14.53 2.82 0.40
N GLU A 142 -14.41 2.37 1.65
CA GLU A 142 -15.56 2.27 2.56
C GLU A 142 -16.12 3.65 2.95
N LEU A 143 -15.25 4.65 3.11
CA LEU A 143 -15.65 6.04 3.34
C LEU A 143 -16.34 6.63 2.11
N LEU A 144 -15.86 6.29 0.92
CA LEU A 144 -16.42 6.73 -0.37
C LEU A 144 -17.74 6.01 -0.74
N LYS A 145 -18.04 4.88 -0.10
CA LYS A 145 -19.34 4.20 -0.24
C LYS A 145 -20.44 4.83 0.60
N SER A 146 -20.09 5.41 1.76
CA SER A 146 -21.06 5.70 2.83
C SER A 146 -21.11 7.15 3.28
N LYS A 147 -19.98 7.88 3.23
CA LYS A 147 -19.84 9.20 3.86
C LYS A 147 -19.42 10.30 2.90
N TYR A 148 -18.64 9.97 1.87
CA TYR A 148 -18.06 10.95 0.95
C TYR A 148 -18.41 10.62 -0.51
N ASP A 149 -18.74 11.65 -1.28
CA ASP A 149 -18.93 11.62 -2.74
C ASP A 149 -17.81 12.34 -3.50
N ASN A 150 -16.86 12.94 -2.77
CA ASN A 150 -15.71 13.65 -3.30
C ASN A 150 -14.43 13.14 -2.60
N ILE A 151 -13.50 12.60 -3.40
CA ILE A 151 -12.30 11.93 -2.88
C ILE A 151 -11.27 12.91 -2.32
N GLU A 152 -11.16 14.12 -2.87
CA GLU A 152 -10.28 15.15 -2.33
C GLU A 152 -10.78 15.65 -0.97
N LYS A 153 -12.10 15.84 -0.83
CA LYS A 153 -12.72 16.21 0.46
C LYS A 153 -12.55 15.12 1.50
N MET A 154 -12.68 13.85 1.10
CA MET A 154 -12.41 12.70 1.99
C MET A 154 -10.97 12.75 2.50
N PHE A 155 -10.00 12.95 1.61
CA PHE A 155 -8.59 13.04 1.99
C PHE A 155 -8.31 14.25 2.90
N GLU A 156 -8.86 15.41 2.56
CA GLU A 156 -8.72 16.65 3.33
C GLU A 156 -9.25 16.49 4.76
N GLU A 157 -10.44 15.92 4.93
CA GLU A 157 -11.06 15.81 6.26
C GLU A 157 -10.49 14.68 7.11
N THR A 158 -10.00 13.60 6.49
CA THR A 158 -9.64 12.38 7.21
C THR A 158 -8.14 12.12 7.31
N GLN A 159 -7.33 12.67 6.40
CA GLN A 159 -5.88 12.38 6.34
C GLN A 159 -5.03 13.59 6.71
N VAL A 160 -5.36 14.78 6.19
CA VAL A 160 -4.56 16.00 6.41
C VAL A 160 -4.34 16.32 7.89
N PRO A 161 -5.33 16.23 8.81
CA PRO A 161 -5.10 16.54 10.22
C PRO A 161 -3.99 15.68 10.84
N HIS A 162 -3.91 14.40 10.48
CA HIS A 162 -2.87 13.49 10.95
C HIS A 162 -1.50 13.79 10.33
N LEU A 163 -1.45 14.19 9.06
CA LEU A 163 -0.21 14.62 8.40
C LEU A 163 0.36 15.89 9.04
N LEU A 164 -0.50 16.86 9.37
CA LEU A 164 -0.09 18.07 10.08
C LEU A 164 0.40 17.75 11.50
N GLN A 165 -0.30 16.84 12.20
CA GLN A 165 0.12 16.37 13.52
C GLN A 165 1.47 15.64 13.49
N ALA A 166 1.76 14.92 12.40
CA ALA A 166 3.06 14.28 12.17
C ALA A 166 4.19 15.28 11.82
N GLY A 167 3.87 16.57 11.66
CA GLY A 167 4.84 17.65 11.44
C GLY A 167 5.02 18.08 9.98
N PHE A 168 4.23 17.54 9.04
CA PHE A 168 4.26 18.02 7.65
C PHE A 168 3.55 19.37 7.54
N LYS A 169 4.04 20.23 6.65
CA LYS A 169 3.41 21.53 6.37
C LYS A 169 2.32 21.39 5.31
N LYS A 170 1.25 22.17 5.45
CA LYS A 170 0.08 22.08 4.56
C LYS A 170 0.44 22.33 3.10
N GLU A 171 1.31 23.29 2.83
CA GLU A 171 1.83 23.65 1.50
C GLU A 171 2.74 22.58 0.87
N LYS A 172 3.16 21.57 1.65
CA LYS A 172 3.94 20.42 1.20
C LYS A 172 3.11 19.16 0.99
N ILE A 173 1.79 19.25 1.19
CA ILE A 173 0.83 18.19 0.95
C ILE A 173 0.06 18.54 -0.32
N SER A 174 0.19 17.70 -1.34
CA SER A 174 -0.58 17.80 -2.58
C SER A 174 -1.16 16.44 -2.94
N THR A 175 -2.15 16.43 -3.83
CA THR A 175 -2.81 15.21 -4.29
C THR A 175 -3.03 15.28 -5.80
N THR A 176 -2.90 14.13 -6.46
CA THR A 176 -3.40 13.94 -7.83
C THR A 176 -4.51 12.90 -7.81
N THR A 177 -5.48 13.04 -8.71
CA THR A 177 -6.52 12.03 -8.88
C THR A 177 -6.38 11.35 -10.22
N MET A 178 -6.83 10.11 -10.30
CA MET A 178 -6.90 9.35 -11.54
C MET A 178 -8.23 8.62 -11.62
N ASP A 179 -8.77 8.52 -12.83
CA ASP A 179 -9.96 7.71 -13.07
C ASP A 179 -9.59 6.22 -13.02
N ILE A 180 -10.45 5.41 -12.41
CA ILE A 180 -10.30 3.96 -12.34
C ILE A 180 -11.68 3.31 -12.39
N VAL A 181 -11.76 2.10 -12.93
CA VAL A 181 -13.00 1.31 -12.90
C VAL A 181 -12.71 0.03 -12.12
N PRO A 182 -13.08 -0.03 -10.83
CA PRO A 182 -12.95 -1.25 -10.05
C PRO A 182 -13.83 -2.36 -10.63
N PRO A 183 -13.46 -3.64 -10.46
CA PRO A 183 -14.35 -4.75 -10.77
C PRO A 183 -15.68 -4.61 -10.01
N THR A 184 -16.77 -5.05 -10.63
CA THR A 184 -18.12 -4.90 -10.05
C THR A 184 -18.31 -5.72 -8.77
N GLU A 185 -17.50 -6.76 -8.62
CA GLU A 185 -17.41 -7.67 -7.49
C GLU A 185 -16.45 -7.17 -6.38
N CYS A 186 -15.75 -6.05 -6.59
CA CYS A 186 -14.79 -5.54 -5.61
C CYS A 186 -15.47 -5.19 -4.29
N LYS A 187 -15.07 -5.89 -3.22
CA LYS A 187 -15.72 -5.77 -1.91
C LYS A 187 -15.33 -4.52 -1.14
N TYR A 188 -14.18 -3.91 -1.44
CA TYR A 188 -13.59 -2.81 -0.65
C TYR A 188 -13.50 -1.48 -1.39
N TYR A 189 -13.77 -1.44 -2.70
CA TYR A 189 -13.68 -0.22 -3.50
C TYR A 189 -14.71 -0.21 -4.61
N SER A 190 -15.51 0.85 -4.70
CA SER A 190 -16.52 1.03 -5.76
C SER A 190 -16.55 2.44 -6.33
N PHE A 191 -15.66 3.32 -5.86
CA PHE A 191 -15.55 4.69 -6.38
C PHE A 191 -14.79 4.67 -7.72
N ASN A 192 -15.06 5.64 -8.60
CA ASN A 192 -14.51 5.67 -9.96
C ASN A 192 -13.21 6.49 -10.09
N LYS A 193 -12.61 6.87 -8.97
CA LYS A 193 -11.35 7.60 -8.90
C LYS A 193 -10.47 7.03 -7.81
N MET A 194 -9.16 7.14 -7.98
CA MET A 194 -8.16 6.98 -6.92
C MET A 194 -7.48 8.33 -6.65
N ILE A 195 -6.95 8.50 -5.44
CA ILE A 195 -6.20 9.68 -5.05
C ILE A 195 -4.78 9.28 -4.63
N THR A 196 -3.79 9.90 -5.24
CA THR A 196 -2.37 9.71 -4.95
C THR A 196 -1.84 10.93 -4.22
N PRO A 197 -1.57 10.84 -2.91
CA PRO A 197 -1.00 11.95 -2.17
C PRO A 197 0.52 12.04 -2.37
N THR A 198 1.03 13.27 -2.41
CA THR A 198 2.47 13.60 -2.39
C THR A 198 2.72 14.46 -1.17
N ILE A 199 3.51 13.95 -0.23
CA ILE A 199 3.84 14.60 1.04
C ILE A 199 5.36 14.79 1.10
N ILE A 200 5.82 16.04 1.11
CA ILE A 200 7.24 16.36 1.07
C ILE A 200 7.73 16.79 2.46
N LYS A 201 8.79 16.13 2.96
CA LYS A 201 9.53 16.55 4.15
C LYS A 201 10.46 17.72 3.82
N GLU A 202 10.62 18.65 4.76
CA GLU A 202 11.64 19.72 4.68
C GLU A 202 12.98 19.31 5.28
#